data_AF-A0A1I5LI84-F1
#
_entry.id   AF-A0A1I5LI84-F1
#
_cell.length_a   1.000
_cell.length_b   1.000
_cell.length_c   1.000
_cell.angle_alpha   90.00
_cell.angle_beta   90.00
_cell.angle_gamma   90.00
#
_symmetry.space_group_name_H-M   'P 1'
#
loop_
_entity.id
_entity.type
_entity.pdbx_description
1 polymer ?
#
loop_
_entity_poly.entity_id
_entity_poly.type
_entity_poly.pdbx_seq_one_letter_code
_entity_poly.pdbx_strand_id
1 'polypeptide(L)'
;MLLYVEVDCKIYDAHSLKEKRHILKRLLHQLKRLNISVSELDHQDLWQRTLLGLVTVANSHVPCERVIDQAIQLLDRDPRVECLNIDREWYE
;
A
#
# COMPACT_ATOMS: atom_id res chain seq x y z
N MET A 1 1.32 19.83 3.75
CA MET A 1 1.09 19.10 2.48
C MET A 1 0.79 17.66 2.81
N LEU A 2 -0.32 17.15 2.29
CA LEU A 2 -0.77 15.78 2.45
C LEU A 2 -0.74 15.09 1.09
N LEU A 3 -0.17 13.89 1.04
CA LEU A 3 -0.16 13.04 -0.15
C LEU A 3 -0.93 11.77 0.16
N TYR A 4 -2.00 11.55 -0.59
CA TYR A 4 -2.81 10.34 -0.57
C TYR A 4 -2.47 9.50 -1.81
N VAL A 5 -2.38 8.18 -1.62
CA VAL A 5 -2.08 7.25 -2.70
C VAL A 5 -2.94 6.01 -2.57
N GLU A 6 -3.58 5.62 -3.66
CA GLU A 6 -4.24 4.34 -3.79
C GLU A 6 -3.36 3.40 -4.61
N VAL A 7 -3.16 2.19 -4.10
CA VAL A 7 -2.38 1.15 -4.77
C VAL A 7 -3.26 -0.07 -4.94
N ASP A 8 -3.70 -0.30 -6.18
CA ASP A 8 -4.39 -1.52 -6.55
C ASP A 8 -3.37 -2.64 -6.73
N CYS A 9 -3.54 -3.74 -5.99
CA CYS A 9 -2.62 -4.85 -6.00
C CYS A 9 -3.31 -6.16 -6.34
N LYS A 10 -2.60 -7.01 -7.10
CA LYS A 10 -2.89 -8.42 -7.25
C LYS A 10 -2.09 -9.23 -6.24
N ILE A 11 -2.72 -10.25 -5.67
CA ILE A 11 -2.07 -11.18 -4.73
C ILE A 11 -1.97 -12.54 -5.40
N TYR A 12 -0.74 -13.00 -5.59
CA TYR A 12 -0.41 -14.34 -6.08
C TYR A 12 -0.46 -15.37 -4.95
N ASP A 13 -0.76 -16.61 -5.33
CA ASP A 13 -0.73 -17.80 -4.47
C ASP A 13 -1.62 -17.74 -3.21
N ALA A 14 -2.52 -16.76 -3.11
CA ALA A 14 -3.52 -16.71 -2.05
C ALA A 14 -4.67 -17.64 -2.38
N HIS A 15 -4.83 -18.69 -1.57
CA HIS A 15 -5.88 -19.69 -1.67
C HIS A 15 -6.97 -19.60 -0.57
N SER A 16 -6.94 -18.54 0.25
CA SER A 16 -8.10 -18.14 1.06
C SER A 16 -8.05 -16.67 1.49
N LEU A 17 -9.17 -16.13 1.98
CA LEU A 17 -9.18 -14.82 2.65
C LEU A 17 -8.23 -14.77 3.86
N LYS A 18 -8.05 -15.89 4.56
CA LYS A 18 -7.13 -16.00 5.69
C LYS A 18 -5.68 -15.85 5.23
N GLU A 19 -5.32 -16.49 4.12
CA GLU A 19 -3.98 -16.39 3.54
C GLU A 19 -3.68 -14.98 3.03
N LYS A 20 -4.62 -14.36 2.31
CA LYS A 20 -4.55 -12.95 1.95
C LYS A 20 -4.27 -12.07 3.16
N ARG A 21 -5.06 -12.20 4.23
CA ARG A 21 -4.87 -11.43 5.48
C ARG A 21 -3.50 -11.66 6.11
N HIS A 22 -2.96 -12.88 6.01
CA HIS A 22 -1.63 -13.17 6.51
C HIS A 22 -0.52 -12.45 5.71
N ILE A 23 -0.62 -12.47 4.38
CA ILE A 23 0.29 -11.74 3.48
C ILE A 23 0.21 -10.24 3.75
N LEU A 24 -1.00 -9.66 3.75
CA LEU A 24 -1.20 -8.23 3.99
C LEU A 24 -0.74 -7.81 5.38
N LYS A 25 -0.98 -8.61 6.42
CA LYS A 25 -0.53 -8.28 7.78
C LYS A 25 0.99 -8.06 7.84
N ARG A 26 1.77 -8.86 7.11
CA ARG A 26 3.24 -8.71 7.04
C ARG A 26 3.62 -7.42 6.31
N LEU A 27 3.02 -7.16 5.15
CA LEU A 27 3.28 -5.95 4.36
C LEU A 27 2.91 -4.68 5.12
N LEU A 28 1.70 -4.63 5.67
CA LEU A 28 1.22 -3.51 6.49
C LEU A 28 2.13 -3.26 7.69
N HIS A 29 2.63 -4.31 8.35
CA HIS A 29 3.58 -4.15 9.46
C HIS A 29 4.91 -3.51 9.01
N GLN A 30 5.40 -3.86 7.82
CA GLN A 30 6.63 -3.27 7.27
C GLN A 30 6.40 -1.81 6.84
N LEU A 31 5.27 -1.53 6.17
CA LEU A 31 4.87 -0.20 5.72
C LEU A 31 4.67 0.77 6.89
N LYS A 32 4.07 0.32 8.00
CA LYS A 32 3.89 1.11 9.23
C LYS A 32 5.19 1.58 9.89
N ARG A 33 6.36 1.08 9.47
CA ARG A 33 7.66 1.58 9.95
C ARG A 33 8.11 2.86 9.25
N LEU A 34 7.51 3.18 8.10
CA LEU A 34 7.69 4.44 7.42
C LEU A 34 6.76 5.49 8.03
N ASN A 35 6.99 6.77 7.71
CA ASN A 35 6.13 7.86 8.17
C ASN A 35 4.84 7.97 7.34
N ILE A 36 4.06 6.88 7.32
CA ILE A 36 2.80 6.75 6.57
C ILE A 36 1.71 6.12 7.44
N SER A 37 0.47 6.48 7.15
CA SER A 37 -0.69 5.65 7.52
C SER A 37 -1.07 4.77 6.34
N VAL A 38 -1.45 3.53 6.60
CA VAL A 38 -1.81 2.54 5.59
C VAL A 38 -3.02 1.73 6.02
N SER A 39 -3.96 1.50 5.10
CA SER A 39 -5.10 0.61 5.28
C SER A 39 -5.47 -0.11 3.99
N GLU A 40 -6.11 -1.26 4.11
CA GLU A 40 -6.89 -1.83 3.01
C GLU A 40 -8.22 -1.05 2.90
N LEU A 41 -8.59 -0.65 1.69
CA LEU A 41 -9.77 0.16 1.39
C LEU A 41 -10.87 -0.67 0.72
N ASP A 42 -10.51 -1.57 -0.19
CA ASP A 42 -11.47 -2.36 -0.97
C ASP A 42 -10.93 -3.77 -1.29
N HIS A 43 -11.77 -4.59 -1.93
CA HIS A 43 -11.57 -5.98 -2.32
C HIS A 43 -11.39 -6.93 -1.14
N GLN A 44 -11.91 -6.59 0.05
CA GLN A 44 -11.77 -7.40 1.25
C GLN A 44 -12.37 -8.82 1.11
N ASP A 45 -13.37 -8.98 0.24
CA ASP A 45 -14.00 -10.26 -0.09
C ASP A 45 -13.31 -11.02 -1.24
N LEU A 46 -12.29 -10.42 -1.86
CA LEU A 46 -11.46 -11.03 -2.88
C LEU A 46 -10.08 -11.36 -2.31
N TRP A 47 -9.75 -12.65 -2.27
CA TRP A 47 -8.44 -13.18 -1.91
C TRP A 47 -7.27 -12.80 -2.85
N GLN A 48 -7.51 -12.58 -4.14
CA GLN A 48 -6.47 -12.31 -5.16
C GLN A 48 -6.29 -10.82 -5.50
N ARG A 49 -7.05 -9.95 -4.85
CA ARG A 49 -7.11 -8.50 -5.13
C ARG A 49 -7.11 -7.74 -3.81
N THR A 50 -6.49 -6.58 -3.75
CA THR A 50 -6.59 -5.67 -2.60
C THR A 50 -6.36 -4.24 -3.09
N LEU A 51 -7.08 -3.30 -2.51
CA LEU A 51 -6.80 -1.88 -2.70
C LEU A 51 -6.20 -1.33 -1.41
N LEU A 52 -4.98 -0.81 -1.48
CA LEU A 52 -4.30 -0.21 -0.33
C LEU A 52 -4.34 1.31 -0.43
N GLY A 53 -4.80 1.96 0.63
CA GLY A 53 -4.70 3.40 0.82
C GLY A 53 -3.47 3.73 1.65
N LEU A 54 -2.63 4.64 1.15
CA LEU A 54 -1.46 5.18 1.81
C LEU A 54 -1.65 6.69 1.98
N VAL A 55 -1.30 7.23 3.13
CA VAL A 55 -1.28 8.68 3.33
C VAL A 55 -0.07 9.12 4.14
N THR A 56 0.52 10.24 3.75
CA THR A 56 1.60 10.89 4.50
C THR A 56 1.40 12.40 4.54
N VAL A 57 1.94 13.03 5.60
CA VAL A 57 1.87 14.47 5.81
C VAL A 57 3.26 14.97 6.14
N ALA A 58 3.68 16.04 5.47
CA ALA A 58 4.94 16.70 5.73
C ALA A 58 4.87 18.21 5.44
N ASN A 59 5.98 18.89 5.73
CA ASN A 59 6.16 20.33 5.54
C ASN A 59 6.39 20.74 4.07
N SER A 60 6.64 19.78 3.17
CA SER A 60 6.96 20.01 1.76
C SER A 60 6.64 18.78 0.91
N HIS A 61 6.55 18.93 -0.42
CA HIS A 61 6.24 17.81 -1.33
C HIS A 61 7.34 16.74 -1.34
N VAL A 62 8.61 17.15 -1.38
CA VAL A 62 9.77 16.26 -1.49
C VAL A 62 9.81 15.14 -0.42
N PRO A 63 9.65 15.41 0.89
CA PRO A 63 9.61 14.35 1.90
C PRO A 63 8.38 13.45 1.77
N CYS A 64 7.21 13.98 1.34
CA CYS A 64 6.04 13.14 1.09
C CYS A 64 6.29 12.15 -0.04
N GLU A 65 6.77 12.63 -1.19
CA GLU A 65 7.09 11.79 -2.35
C GLU A 65 8.13 10.72 -1.99
N ARG A 66 9.21 11.13 -1.33
CA ARG A 66 10.28 10.20 -0.92
C ARG A 66 9.76 9.06 -0.07
N VAL A 67 8.87 9.35 0.89
CA VAL A 67 8.32 8.34 1.79
C VAL A 67 7.35 7.41 1.06
N ILE A 68 6.51 7.96 0.17
CA ILE A 68 5.59 7.17 -0.66
C ILE A 68 6.34 6.28 -1.64
N ASP A 69 7.39 6.78 -2.31
CA ASP A 69 8.19 5.99 -3.23
C ASP A 69 8.89 4.83 -2.50
N GLN A 70 9.36 5.06 -1.27
CA GLN A 70 9.88 3.98 -0.42
C GLN A 70 8.82 2.94 -0.07
N ALA A 71 7.57 3.37 0.17
CA ALA A 71 6.46 2.47 0.46
C ALA A 71 6.12 1.59 -0.76
N ILE A 72 6.05 2.17 -1.96
CA ILE A 72 5.81 1.46 -3.21
C ILE A 72 6.94 0.47 -3.50
N GLN A 73 8.20 0.89 -3.37
CA GLN A 73 9.35 0.00 -3.52
C GLN A 73 9.34 -1.17 -2.52
N LEU A 74 8.76 -0.98 -1.33
CA LEU A 74 8.63 -2.04 -0.35
C LEU A 74 7.54 -3.05 -0.75
N LEU A 75 6.42 -2.58 -1.31
CA LEU A 75 5.38 -3.44 -1.88
C LEU A 75 5.94 -4.28 -3.03
N ASP A 76 6.66 -3.67 -3.97
CA ASP A 76 7.24 -4.35 -5.15
C ASP A 76 8.31 -5.40 -4.82
N ARG A 77 8.84 -5.40 -3.59
CA ARG A 77 9.83 -6.40 -3.14
C ARG A 77 9.23 -7.74 -2.77
N ASP A 78 7.93 -7.81 -2.49
CA ASP A 78 7.28 -9.07 -2.16
C ASP A 78 6.70 -9.69 -3.43
N PRO A 79 7.28 -10.79 -3.96
CA PRO A 79 6.85 -11.37 -5.24
C PRO A 79 5.42 -11.92 -5.22
N ARG A 80 4.82 -12.04 -4.03
CA ARG A 80 3.43 -12.47 -3.87
C ARG A 80 2.44 -11.34 -4.12
N VAL A 81 2.90 -10.11 -4.24
CA VAL A 81 2.07 -8.92 -4.47
C VAL A 81 2.60 -8.17 -5.67
N GLU A 82 1.72 -7.85 -6.59
CA GLU A 82 2.01 -7.06 -7.79
C GLU A 82 1.14 -5.81 -7.78
N CYS A 83 1.78 -4.64 -7.84
CA CYS A 83 1.09 -3.36 -8.01
C CYS A 83 0.60 -3.23 -9.46
N LEU A 84 -0.70 -3.00 -9.63
CA LEU A 84 -1.36 -2.88 -10.94
C LEU A 84 -1.59 -1.42 -11.32
N ASN A 85 -2.14 -0.63 -10.39
CA ASN A 85 -2.36 0.80 -10.58
C ASN A 85 -1.95 1.58 -9.33
N ILE A 86 -1.46 2.80 -9.55
CA ILE A 86 -1.02 3.70 -8.48
C ILE A 86 -1.57 5.08 -8.78
N ASP A 87 -2.59 5.49 -8.04
CA ASP A 87 -3.21 6.80 -8.16
C ASP A 87 -2.73 7.69 -7.02
N ARG A 88 -2.21 8.88 -7.34
CA ARG A 88 -1.64 9.83 -6.38
C ARG A 88 -2.44 11.11 -6.38
N GLU A 89 -2.83 11.58 -5.20
CA GLU A 89 -3.59 12.81 -5.03
C GLU A 89 -2.97 13.69 -3.94
N TRP A 90 -2.79 14.97 -4.29
CA TRP A 90 -2.26 15.97 -3.38
C TRP A 90 -3.38 16.77 -2.74
N TYR A 91 -3.25 16.99 -1.44
CA TYR A 91 -4.13 17.83 -0.65
C TYR A 91 -3.27 18.92 0.03
N GLU A 92 -3.62 20.18 -0.23
CA GLU A 92 -2.97 21.37 0.34
C GLU A 92 -3.59 21.82 1.66
#